data_AF-B8FRD0-F1
#
_entry.id   AF-B8FRD0-F1
#
_cell.length_a   1.000
_cell.length_b   1.000
_cell.length_c   1.000
_cell.angle_alpha   90.00
_cell.angle_beta   90.00
_cell.angle_gamma   90.00
#
_symmetry.space_group_name_H-M   'P 1'
#
loop_
_entity.id
_entity.type
_entity.pdbx_description
1 polymer ?
#
loop_
_entity_poly.entity_id
_entity_poly.type
_entity_poly.pdbx_seq_one_letter_code
_entity_poly.pdbx_strand_id
1 'polypeptide(L)'
;MKKWISSRLSSRANFNSLAEYRECLQGLLDHESVLMMEDFIQHGRTTCLEHSLYVSYTGYKVCRLLGLDWRSAARGGMLHDFFLYDWHTTKPDNGLHGFTHSLTALENAHELFELNDREKDIILKHMWPLTVTPPKYKEALIIALIDKYWALLETLRLGKEIKNGSLKKKLYNQWEVPEKLTHVREELTE
;
A
#
# COMPACT_ATOMS: atom_id res chain seq x y z
N MET A 1 -16.76 -33.25 -6.35
CA MET A 1 -15.47 -32.66 -6.80
C MET A 1 -15.26 -31.20 -6.39
N LYS A 2 -16.21 -30.27 -6.57
CA LYS A 2 -16.03 -28.84 -6.21
C LYS A 2 -15.78 -28.56 -4.70
N LYS A 3 -16.34 -29.34 -3.78
CA LYS A 3 -16.14 -29.17 -2.32
C LYS A 3 -14.71 -29.54 -1.84
N TRP A 4 -14.03 -30.47 -2.53
CA TRP A 4 -12.75 -31.03 -2.09
C TRP A 4 -11.54 -30.11 -2.41
N ILE A 5 -11.63 -29.33 -3.49
CA ILE A 5 -10.64 -28.31 -3.84
C ILE A 5 -10.78 -27.09 -2.91
N SER A 6 -12.01 -26.72 -2.53
CA SER A 6 -12.25 -25.56 -1.65
C SER A 6 -11.77 -25.76 -0.21
N SER A 7 -11.83 -26.99 0.32
CA SER A 7 -11.48 -27.25 1.72
C SER A 7 -9.96 -27.27 1.97
N ARG A 8 -9.17 -27.62 0.95
CA ARG A 8 -7.70 -27.68 1.05
C ARG A 8 -7.02 -26.33 0.86
N LEU A 9 -7.69 -25.37 0.21
CA LEU A 9 -7.26 -23.97 0.10
C LEU A 9 -7.64 -23.13 1.33
N SER A 10 -8.69 -23.52 2.06
CA SER A 10 -9.30 -22.67 3.11
C SER A 10 -8.61 -22.75 4.48
N SER A 11 -8.05 -23.91 4.88
CA SER A 11 -7.58 -24.09 6.27
C SER A 11 -6.07 -23.94 6.50
N ARG A 12 -5.22 -24.10 5.47
CA ARG A 12 -3.75 -23.90 5.59
C ARG A 12 -3.26 -22.52 5.11
N ALA A 13 -4.05 -21.81 4.30
CA ALA A 13 -3.64 -20.55 3.68
C ALA A 13 -3.84 -19.30 4.56
N ASN A 14 -4.53 -19.41 5.71
CA ASN A 14 -5.01 -18.22 6.44
C ASN A 14 -4.14 -17.76 7.62
N PHE A 15 -3.36 -18.63 8.27
CA PHE A 15 -2.46 -18.21 9.36
C PHE A 15 -1.02 -17.95 8.88
N ASN A 16 -0.55 -18.73 7.92
CA ASN A 16 0.80 -18.56 7.36
C ASN A 16 0.90 -17.40 6.35
N SER A 17 -0.22 -16.84 5.86
CA SER A 17 -0.19 -15.72 4.89
C SER A 17 -0.01 -14.36 5.55
N LEU A 18 -0.62 -14.11 6.71
CA LEU A 18 -0.47 -12.81 7.38
C LEU A 18 0.90 -12.65 8.04
N ALA A 19 1.43 -13.71 8.65
CA ALA A 19 2.77 -13.69 9.23
C ALA A 19 3.84 -13.52 8.15
N GLU A 20 3.75 -14.27 7.03
CA GLU A 20 4.68 -14.11 5.91
C GLU A 20 4.54 -12.74 5.24
N TYR A 21 3.33 -12.20 5.12
CA TYR A 21 3.13 -10.84 4.65
C TYR A 21 3.80 -9.81 5.56
N ARG A 22 3.64 -9.93 6.89
CA ARG A 22 4.35 -9.07 7.85
C ARG A 22 5.87 -9.19 7.72
N GLU A 23 6.38 -10.40 7.51
CA GLU A 23 7.80 -10.64 7.26
C GLU A 23 8.28 -9.94 5.98
N CYS A 24 7.47 -9.92 4.91
CA CYS A 24 7.81 -9.17 3.69
C CYS A 24 7.98 -7.67 3.96
N LEU A 25 7.21 -7.13 4.91
CA LEU A 25 7.21 -5.72 5.28
C LEU A 25 8.09 -5.42 6.50
N GLN A 26 8.91 -6.37 6.94
CA GLN A 26 9.86 -6.14 8.03
C GLN A 26 10.75 -4.93 7.68
N GLY A 27 10.91 -4.03 8.64
CA GLY A 27 11.63 -2.77 8.46
C GLY A 27 10.82 -1.64 7.80
N LEU A 28 9.65 -1.92 7.21
CA LEU A 28 8.73 -0.88 6.71
C LEU A 28 7.62 -0.56 7.71
N LEU A 29 6.96 -1.58 8.26
CA LEU A 29 5.73 -1.41 9.06
C LEU A 29 5.91 -0.55 10.32
N ASP A 30 7.13 -0.52 10.87
CA ASP A 30 7.46 0.18 12.11
C ASP A 30 8.25 1.49 11.85
N HIS A 31 8.48 1.83 10.57
CA HIS A 31 9.19 3.06 10.21
C HIS A 31 8.26 4.27 10.37
N GLU A 32 8.75 5.33 11.00
CA GLU A 32 7.93 6.52 11.34
C GLU A 32 7.29 7.16 10.11
N SER A 33 8.06 7.34 9.03
CA SER A 33 7.54 7.90 7.77
C SER A 33 6.45 7.04 7.13
N VAL A 34 6.51 5.71 7.27
CA VAL A 34 5.44 4.81 6.80
C VAL A 34 4.19 5.00 7.64
N LEU A 35 4.35 5.12 8.95
CA LEU A 35 3.25 5.37 9.88
C LEU A 35 2.63 6.76 9.67
N MET A 36 3.41 7.76 9.27
CA MET A 36 2.97 9.13 8.97
C MET A 36 1.97 9.20 7.80
N MET A 37 1.94 8.20 6.92
CA MET A 37 0.90 8.08 5.90
C MET A 37 -0.53 7.99 6.47
N GLU A 38 -0.67 7.72 7.77
CA GLU A 38 -1.95 7.76 8.47
C GLU A 38 -2.57 9.16 8.50
N ASP A 39 -1.74 10.22 8.50
CA ASP A 39 -2.23 11.59 8.67
C ASP A 39 -2.68 12.22 7.34
N PHE A 40 -2.46 11.54 6.21
CA PHE A 40 -2.84 12.02 4.88
C PHE A 40 -4.05 11.24 4.35
N ILE A 41 -5.13 11.94 4.03
CA ILE A 41 -6.30 11.32 3.39
C ILE A 41 -5.98 11.03 1.93
N GLN A 42 -6.27 9.81 1.49
CA GLN A 42 -6.11 9.40 0.09
C GLN A 42 -7.46 9.41 -0.63
N HIS A 43 -8.44 8.64 -0.13
CA HIS A 43 -9.74 8.48 -0.79
C HIS A 43 -10.89 8.57 0.21
N GLY A 44 -11.69 9.63 0.10
CA GLY A 44 -12.89 9.83 0.92
C GLY A 44 -12.60 10.01 2.42
N ARG A 45 -12.47 8.91 3.16
CA ARG A 45 -12.07 8.89 4.58
C ARG A 45 -10.92 7.92 4.87
N THR A 46 -10.39 7.29 3.82
CA THR A 46 -9.31 6.33 3.91
C THR A 46 -7.98 7.07 3.85
N THR A 47 -7.09 6.76 4.79
CA THR A 47 -5.74 7.33 4.86
C THR A 47 -4.82 6.70 3.82
N CYS A 48 -3.71 7.35 3.48
CA CYS A 48 -2.70 6.79 2.57
C CYS A 48 -2.12 5.48 3.12
N LEU A 49 -1.97 5.39 4.44
CA LEU A 49 -1.54 4.17 5.12
C LEU A 49 -2.54 3.03 4.91
N GLU A 50 -3.82 3.30 5.16
CA GLU A 50 -4.88 2.30 5.00
C GLU A 50 -4.99 1.81 3.55
N HIS A 51 -5.01 2.75 2.60
CA HIS A 51 -5.03 2.44 1.17
C HIS A 51 -3.85 1.55 0.77
N SER A 52 -2.62 1.99 1.11
CA SER A 52 -1.39 1.26 0.80
C SER A 52 -1.37 -0.15 1.41
N LEU A 53 -1.87 -0.33 2.63
CA LEU A 53 -1.98 -1.65 3.26
C LEU A 53 -2.95 -2.58 2.50
N TYR A 54 -4.09 -2.06 2.06
CA TYR A 54 -5.07 -2.84 1.30
C TYR A 54 -4.52 -3.26 -0.07
N VAL A 55 -3.90 -2.33 -0.78
CA VAL A 55 -3.22 -2.57 -2.06
C VAL A 55 -2.11 -3.60 -1.88
N SER A 56 -1.18 -3.36 -0.95
CA SER A 56 -0.05 -4.23 -0.64
C SER A 56 -0.49 -5.66 -0.30
N TYR A 57 -1.42 -5.82 0.65
CA TYR A 57 -1.86 -7.16 1.08
C TYR A 57 -2.61 -7.91 -0.02
N THR A 58 -3.39 -7.20 -0.84
CA THR A 58 -4.11 -7.81 -1.95
C THR A 58 -3.15 -8.21 -3.06
N GLY A 59 -2.20 -7.34 -3.38
CA GLY A 59 -1.11 -7.58 -4.34
C GLY A 59 -0.26 -8.78 -3.95
N TYR A 60 0.16 -8.85 -2.68
CA TYR A 60 0.87 -9.99 -2.10
C TYR A 60 0.10 -11.29 -2.35
N LYS A 61 -1.18 -11.36 -1.98
CA LYS A 61 -1.98 -12.59 -2.14
C LYS A 61 -2.12 -13.00 -3.61
N VAL A 62 -2.38 -12.05 -4.50
CA VAL A 62 -2.56 -12.31 -5.93
C VAL A 62 -1.24 -12.77 -6.55
N CYS A 63 -0.13 -12.07 -6.31
CA CYS A 63 1.18 -12.45 -6.82
C CYS A 63 1.63 -13.81 -6.27
N ARG A 64 1.34 -14.10 -4.99
CA ARG A 64 1.62 -15.39 -4.37
C ARG A 64 0.84 -16.52 -5.04
N LEU A 65 -0.45 -16.29 -5.30
CA LEU A 65 -1.31 -17.26 -6.00
C LEU A 65 -0.82 -17.54 -7.43
N LEU A 66 -0.28 -16.53 -8.10
CA LEU A 66 0.23 -16.62 -9.48
C LEU A 66 1.69 -17.09 -9.57
N GLY A 67 2.37 -17.34 -8.45
CA GLY A 67 3.78 -17.72 -8.42
C GLY A 67 4.73 -16.61 -8.90
N LEU A 68 4.33 -15.35 -8.75
CA LEU A 68 5.13 -14.15 -9.05
C LEU A 68 5.92 -13.69 -7.82
N ASP A 69 6.73 -12.64 -7.93
CA ASP A 69 7.47 -12.10 -6.79
C ASP A 69 6.54 -11.35 -5.81
N TRP A 70 5.90 -12.11 -4.93
CA TRP A 70 4.96 -11.58 -3.93
C TRP A 70 5.63 -10.74 -2.84
N ARG A 71 6.95 -10.89 -2.62
CA ARG A 71 7.70 -10.07 -1.65
C ARG A 71 7.86 -8.66 -2.19
N SER A 72 8.30 -8.53 -3.44
CA SER A 72 8.38 -7.22 -4.12
C SER A 72 6.99 -6.58 -4.29
N ALA A 73 5.95 -7.37 -4.58
CA ALA A 73 4.58 -6.86 -4.66
C ALA A 73 4.08 -6.30 -3.31
N ALA A 74 4.39 -6.98 -2.19
CA ALA A 74 4.06 -6.48 -0.86
C ALA A 74 4.76 -5.15 -0.57
N ARG A 75 6.10 -5.12 -0.71
CA ARG A 75 6.91 -3.94 -0.37
C ARG A 75 6.61 -2.75 -1.30
N GLY A 76 6.62 -2.97 -2.62
CA GLY A 76 6.30 -1.94 -3.59
C GLY A 76 4.86 -1.43 -3.46
N GLY A 77 3.90 -2.32 -3.20
CA GLY A 77 2.51 -1.92 -2.94
C GLY A 77 2.34 -1.12 -1.64
N MET A 78 3.19 -1.35 -0.63
CA MET A 78 3.16 -0.59 0.63
C MET A 78 3.69 0.84 0.45
N LEU A 79 4.55 1.06 -0.54
CA LEU A 79 5.27 2.31 -0.76
C LEU A 79 4.81 3.07 -2.02
N HIS A 80 3.80 2.59 -2.74
CA HIS A 80 3.43 3.18 -4.03
C HIS A 80 2.93 4.63 -3.91
N ASP A 81 2.23 4.94 -2.81
CA ASP A 81 1.71 6.26 -2.44
C ASP A 81 2.57 6.96 -1.35
N PHE A 82 3.86 6.63 -1.27
CA PHE A 82 4.76 7.15 -0.22
C PHE A 82 5.23 8.60 -0.45
N PHE A 83 4.32 9.50 -0.81
CA PHE A 83 4.61 10.89 -1.15
C PHE A 83 4.73 11.83 0.07
N LEU A 84 4.17 11.43 1.23
CA LEU A 84 4.35 12.09 2.54
C LEU A 84 3.87 13.55 2.68
N TYR A 85 2.76 13.90 2.02
CA TYR A 85 2.09 15.20 2.17
C TYR A 85 0.59 15.08 1.91
N ASP A 86 -0.24 16.00 2.39
CA ASP A 86 -1.67 16.01 2.01
C ASP A 86 -1.86 16.68 0.64
N TRP A 87 -2.22 15.89 -0.38
CA TRP A 87 -2.40 16.37 -1.75
C TRP A 87 -3.68 17.19 -1.96
N HIS A 88 -4.61 17.22 -1.00
CA HIS A 88 -5.80 18.06 -1.07
C HIS A 88 -5.48 19.52 -0.80
N THR A 89 -4.44 19.78 -0.01
CA THR A 89 -4.02 21.12 0.42
C THR A 89 -2.70 21.53 -0.22
N THR A 90 -1.81 20.58 -0.47
CA THR A 90 -0.49 20.80 -1.05
C THR A 90 -0.54 20.66 -2.57
N LYS A 91 -0.04 21.68 -3.28
CA LYS A 91 0.16 21.60 -4.73
C LYS A 91 1.62 21.28 -5.01
N PRO A 92 1.92 20.19 -5.74
CA PRO A 92 3.29 19.92 -6.15
C PRO A 92 3.79 21.04 -7.08
N ASP A 93 5.01 21.53 -6.85
CA ASP A 93 5.64 22.53 -7.74
C ASP A 93 5.80 22.00 -9.18
N ASN A 94 5.92 20.67 -9.31
CA ASN A 94 6.21 19.98 -10.57
C ASN A 94 4.97 19.50 -11.33
N GLY A 95 3.76 19.91 -10.93
CA GLY A 95 2.53 19.67 -11.70
C GLY A 95 1.38 19.05 -10.91
N LEU A 96 0.47 18.39 -11.63
CA LEU A 96 -0.70 17.76 -11.04
C LEU A 96 -0.30 16.50 -10.28
N HIS A 97 -0.76 16.39 -9.02
CA HIS A 97 -0.45 15.27 -8.12
C HIS A 97 -0.53 13.89 -8.80
N GLY A 98 -1.61 13.61 -9.54
CA GLY A 98 -1.79 12.31 -10.22
C GLY A 98 -0.70 11.94 -11.24
N PHE A 99 0.07 12.90 -11.74
CA PHE A 99 1.16 12.65 -12.70
C PHE A 99 2.54 12.65 -12.05
N THR A 100 2.68 13.20 -10.84
CA THR A 100 3.99 13.44 -10.21
C THR A 100 4.22 12.63 -8.96
N HIS A 101 3.18 12.25 -8.20
CA HIS A 101 3.39 11.60 -6.89
C HIS A 101 4.13 10.28 -6.99
N SER A 102 3.98 9.52 -8.08
CA SER A 102 4.75 8.28 -8.28
C SER A 102 6.27 8.50 -8.31
N LEU A 103 6.73 9.66 -8.78
CA LEU A 103 8.14 10.03 -8.74
C LEU A 103 8.55 10.42 -7.31
N THR A 104 7.78 11.29 -6.66
CA THR A 104 8.04 11.70 -5.27
C THR A 104 8.03 10.51 -4.31
N ALA A 105 7.08 9.57 -4.49
CA ALA A 105 7.02 8.35 -3.70
C ALA A 105 8.26 7.47 -3.90
N LEU A 106 8.75 7.36 -5.14
CA LEU A 106 9.98 6.63 -5.43
C LEU A 106 11.20 7.31 -4.80
N GLU A 107 11.31 8.63 -4.90
CA GLU A 107 12.40 9.42 -4.31
C GLU A 107 12.44 9.23 -2.79
N ASN A 108 11.33 9.49 -2.11
CA ASN A 108 11.20 9.29 -0.66
C ASN A 108 11.52 7.85 -0.24
N ALA A 109 11.00 6.86 -0.97
CA ALA A 109 11.23 5.45 -0.64
C ALA A 109 12.69 5.04 -0.87
N HIS A 110 13.35 5.59 -1.88
CA HIS A 110 14.76 5.31 -2.18
C HIS A 110 15.72 5.95 -1.18
N GLU A 111 15.34 7.09 -0.60
CA GLU A 111 16.13 7.74 0.46
C GLU A 111 16.11 6.95 1.77
N LEU A 112 14.98 6.30 2.09
CA LEU A 112 14.78 5.64 3.39
C LEU A 112 14.97 4.13 3.35
N PHE A 113 14.82 3.48 2.19
CA PHE A 113 14.82 2.03 2.09
C PHE A 113 15.65 1.51 0.91
N GLU A 114 16.25 0.33 1.09
CA GLU A 114 16.80 -0.42 -0.03
C GLU A 114 15.66 -0.99 -0.89
N LEU A 115 15.64 -0.57 -2.15
CA LEU A 115 14.64 -0.98 -3.14
C LEU A 115 15.27 -1.80 -4.27
N ASN A 116 14.62 -2.89 -4.63
CA ASN A 116 14.96 -3.67 -5.82
C ASN A 116 14.25 -3.13 -7.09
N ASP A 117 14.66 -3.60 -8.27
CA ASP A 117 14.11 -3.10 -9.55
C ASP A 117 12.59 -3.28 -9.70
N ARG A 118 12.00 -4.33 -9.12
CA ARG A 118 10.55 -4.57 -9.17
C ARG A 118 9.82 -3.59 -8.26
N GLU A 119 10.32 -3.36 -7.06
CA GLU A 119 9.76 -2.38 -6.11
C GLU A 119 9.78 -0.98 -6.72
N LYS A 120 10.92 -0.58 -7.31
CA LYS A 120 11.04 0.71 -8.01
C LYS A 120 10.04 0.83 -9.16
N ASP A 121 9.87 -0.22 -9.98
CA ASP A 121 8.92 -0.22 -11.10
C ASP A 121 7.46 -0.20 -10.62
N ILE A 122 7.13 -0.90 -9.52
CA ILE A 122 5.82 -0.84 -8.87
C ILE A 122 5.51 0.61 -8.45
N ILE A 123 6.39 1.22 -7.67
CA ILE A 123 6.18 2.57 -7.13
C ILE A 123 6.09 3.60 -8.27
N LEU A 124 7.01 3.57 -9.23
CA LEU A 124 7.06 4.57 -10.30
C LEU A 124 5.88 4.47 -11.28
N LYS A 125 5.32 3.28 -11.48
CA LYS A 125 4.39 3.03 -12.59
C LYS A 125 3.01 2.57 -12.16
N HIS A 126 2.71 2.55 -10.87
CA HIS A 126 1.39 2.17 -10.38
C HIS A 126 0.29 3.04 -11.01
N MET A 127 0.56 4.30 -11.37
CA MET A 127 -0.39 5.21 -12.04
C MET A 127 -0.71 4.91 -13.49
N TRP A 128 -0.06 3.95 -14.14
CA TRP A 128 -0.44 3.54 -15.50
C TRP A 128 -1.93 3.09 -15.51
N PRO A 129 -2.75 3.46 -16.53
CA PRO A 129 -2.40 4.13 -17.79
C PRO A 129 -2.45 5.67 -17.77
N LEU A 130 -2.60 6.30 -16.60
CA LEU A 130 -2.52 7.76 -16.49
C LEU A 130 -1.11 8.26 -16.85
N THR A 131 -0.09 7.56 -16.36
CA THR A 131 1.30 7.76 -16.80
C THR A 131 1.55 6.98 -18.09
N VAL A 132 2.35 7.56 -18.99
CA VAL A 132 2.55 7.03 -20.36
C VAL A 132 3.35 5.72 -20.37
N THR A 133 4.29 5.56 -19.43
CA THR A 133 5.22 4.43 -19.41
C THR A 133 4.58 3.21 -18.76
N PRO A 134 4.40 2.08 -19.47
CA PRO A 134 3.79 0.89 -18.90
C PRO A 134 4.72 0.17 -17.90
N PRO A 135 4.13 -0.56 -16.93
CA PRO A 135 4.86 -1.46 -16.03
C PRO A 135 5.74 -2.46 -16.78
N LYS A 136 6.98 -2.63 -16.33
CA LYS A 136 7.92 -3.61 -16.92
C LYS A 136 7.68 -5.00 -16.33
N TYR A 137 7.32 -5.06 -15.05
CA TYR A 137 7.11 -6.31 -14.31
C TYR A 137 5.62 -6.62 -14.16
N LYS A 138 5.27 -7.91 -14.10
CA LYS A 138 3.87 -8.36 -13.96
C LYS A 138 3.28 -7.94 -12.62
N GLU A 139 4.11 -7.97 -11.59
CA GLU A 139 3.80 -7.52 -10.24
C GLU A 139 3.41 -6.04 -10.22
N ALA A 140 4.13 -5.19 -10.94
CA ALA A 140 3.81 -3.77 -11.08
C ALA A 140 2.48 -3.54 -11.80
N LEU A 141 2.18 -4.29 -12.86
CA LEU A 141 0.86 -4.24 -13.50
C LEU A 141 -0.26 -4.70 -12.57
N ILE A 142 -0.04 -5.77 -11.80
CA ILE A 142 -1.03 -6.28 -10.84
C ILE A 142 -1.29 -5.24 -9.74
N ILE A 143 -0.24 -4.64 -9.19
CA ILE A 143 -0.38 -3.58 -8.17
C ILE A 143 -1.12 -2.37 -8.74
N ALA A 144 -0.77 -1.91 -9.94
CA ALA A 144 -1.49 -0.82 -10.60
C ALA A 144 -2.99 -1.11 -10.70
N LEU A 145 -3.39 -2.30 -11.13
CA LEU A 145 -4.82 -2.65 -11.23
C LEU A 145 -5.51 -2.74 -9.86
N ILE A 146 -4.82 -3.26 -8.85
CA ILE A 146 -5.34 -3.41 -7.49
C ILE A 146 -5.51 -2.06 -6.80
N ASP A 147 -4.58 -1.13 -7.02
CA ASP A 147 -4.69 0.27 -6.58
C ASP A 147 -6.00 0.90 -7.07
N LYS A 148 -6.26 0.87 -8.38
CA LYS A 148 -7.51 1.42 -8.95
C LYS A 148 -8.75 0.73 -8.39
N TYR A 149 -8.67 -0.58 -8.17
CA TYR A 149 -9.77 -1.35 -7.58
C TYR A 149 -10.10 -0.86 -6.16
N TRP A 150 -9.09 -0.68 -5.30
CA TRP A 150 -9.30 -0.17 -3.95
C TRP A 150 -9.72 1.29 -3.95
N ALA A 151 -9.08 2.14 -4.76
CA ALA A 151 -9.46 3.53 -4.92
C ALA A 151 -10.94 3.70 -5.29
N LEU A 152 -11.45 2.87 -6.21
CA LEU A 152 -12.86 2.85 -6.60
C LEU A 152 -13.77 2.43 -5.43
N LEU A 153 -13.43 1.35 -4.71
CA LEU A 153 -14.23 0.88 -3.59
C LEU A 153 -14.27 1.88 -2.43
N GLU A 154 -13.15 2.52 -2.14
CA GLU A 154 -13.00 3.52 -1.08
C GLU A 154 -13.80 4.79 -1.41
N THR A 155 -13.67 5.28 -2.65
CA THR A 155 -14.42 6.43 -3.17
C THR A 155 -15.93 6.19 -3.13
N LEU A 156 -16.38 5.01 -3.55
CA LEU A 156 -17.79 4.64 -3.56
C LEU A 156 -18.30 4.14 -2.19
N ARG A 157 -17.42 4.01 -1.19
CA ARG A 157 -17.71 3.44 0.15
C ARG A 157 -18.31 2.04 0.10
N LEU A 158 -17.86 1.24 -0.86
CA LEU A 158 -18.30 -0.13 -1.09
C LEU A 158 -17.33 -1.12 -0.43
N GLY A 159 -17.80 -1.86 0.58
CA GLY A 159 -17.02 -2.91 1.22
C GLY A 159 -17.15 -2.92 2.74
N LYS A 160 -17.38 -4.10 3.33
CA LYS A 160 -17.45 -4.27 4.80
C LYS A 160 -16.09 -4.08 5.47
N GLU A 161 -15.01 -4.43 4.78
CA GLU A 161 -13.64 -4.33 5.28
C GLU A 161 -13.21 -2.87 5.48
N ILE A 162 -13.54 -2.00 4.53
CA ILE A 162 -13.28 -0.55 4.55
C ILE A 162 -14.02 0.11 5.73
N LYS A 163 -15.25 -0.32 6.00
CA LYS A 163 -16.05 0.23 7.12
C LYS A 163 -15.47 -0.07 8.50
N ASN A 164 -14.64 -1.10 8.64
CA ASN A 164 -14.23 -1.62 9.95
C ASN A 164 -12.72 -1.52 10.23
N GLY A 165 -11.89 -1.12 9.25
CA GLY A 165 -10.43 -1.06 9.37
C GLY A 165 -9.80 -2.40 9.73
N SER A 166 -10.38 -3.50 9.24
CA SER A 166 -10.11 -4.85 9.76
C SER A 166 -8.67 -5.31 9.52
N LEU A 167 -8.06 -4.95 8.39
CA LEU A 167 -6.72 -5.36 8.03
C LEU A 167 -5.67 -4.64 8.89
N LYS A 168 -5.78 -3.31 9.01
CA LYS A 168 -4.93 -2.50 9.89
C LYS A 168 -4.97 -3.00 11.34
N LYS A 169 -6.17 -3.28 11.88
CA LYS A 169 -6.33 -3.86 13.23
C LYS A 169 -5.65 -5.22 13.39
N LYS A 170 -5.64 -6.06 12.34
CA LYS A 170 -4.95 -7.36 12.33
C LYS A 170 -3.43 -7.22 12.19
N LEU A 171 -2.96 -6.19 11.49
CA LEU A 171 -1.53 -5.93 11.25
C LEU A 171 -0.85 -5.13 12.36
N TYR A 172 -1.59 -4.43 13.19
CA TYR A 172 -1.03 -3.68 14.31
C TYR A 172 -1.55 -4.15 15.68
N ASN A 173 -2.23 -5.31 15.73
CA ASN A 173 -2.77 -5.91 16.95
C ASN A 173 -3.46 -4.89 17.87
N GLN A 174 -4.64 -4.42 17.46
CA GLN A 174 -5.31 -3.26 18.08
C GLN A 174 -4.45 -1.99 17.91
N TRP A 175 -4.60 -1.33 16.76
CA TRP A 175 -3.96 -0.05 16.49
C TRP A 175 -4.28 0.96 17.61
N GLU A 176 -3.29 1.22 18.46
CA GLU A 176 -3.16 2.44 19.23
C GLU A 176 -2.18 3.32 18.45
N VAL A 177 -2.54 4.59 18.22
CA VAL A 177 -1.66 5.53 17.51
C VAL A 177 -0.30 5.53 18.23
N PRO A 178 0.81 5.15 17.58
CA PRO A 178 2.11 5.15 18.24
C PRO A 178 2.42 6.52 18.82
N GLU A 179 2.90 6.58 20.07
CA GLU A 179 3.28 7.83 20.76
C GLU A 179 4.29 8.68 19.96
N LYS A 180 5.05 8.04 19.05
CA LYS A 180 5.93 8.75 18.12
C LYS A 180 5.19 9.62 17.10
N LEU A 181 3.99 9.22 16.67
CA LEU A 181 3.15 10.04 15.78
C LEU A 181 2.51 11.22 16.51
N THR A 182 2.37 11.18 17.84
CA THR A 182 1.81 12.32 18.58
C THR A 182 2.77 13.50 18.63
N HIS A 183 4.08 13.26 18.66
CA HIS A 183 5.09 14.32 18.64
C HIS A 183 5.27 14.95 17.25
N VAL A 184 5.24 14.14 16.18
CA VAL A 184 5.26 14.68 14.80
C VAL A 184 4.03 15.54 14.50
N ARG A 185 2.87 15.21 15.11
CA ARG A 185 1.66 16.04 15.03
C ARG A 185 1.82 17.40 15.71
N GLU A 186 2.62 17.51 16.76
CA GLU A 186 2.87 18.78 17.46
C GLU A 186 3.78 19.69 16.61
N GLU A 187 4.84 19.14 16.01
CA GLU A 187 5.82 19.90 15.20
C GLU A 187 5.24 20.43 13.87
N LEU A 188 4.21 19.81 13.31
CA LEU A 188 3.56 20.26 12.06
C LEU A 188 2.43 21.29 12.28
N THR A 189 2.11 21.60 13.54
CA THR A 189 1.06 22.59 13.91
C THR A 189 1.61 23.92 14.42
N GLU A 190 2.94 24.09 14.46
CA GLU A 190 3.65 25.36 14.72
C GLU A 190 4.17 26.00 13.43
#